data_AF-A0A3M2FB04-F1
#
_entry.id   AF-A0A3M2FB04-F1
#
_cell.length_a   1.000
_cell.length_b   1.000
_cell.length_c   1.000
_cell.angle_alpha   90.00
_cell.angle_beta   90.00
_cell.angle_gamma   90.00
#
_symmetry.space_group_name_H-M   'P 1'
#
loop_
_entity.id
_entity.type
_entity.pdbx_description
1 polymer ?
#
loop_
_entity_poly.entity_id
_entity_poly.type
_entity_poly.pdbx_seq_one_letter_code
_entity_poly.pdbx_strand_id
1 'polypeptide(L)'
;MTEISRNDQPEQKWRRKFAEGLNRLRATYDEYAGKVRGWLEEFEENPETVMNMIEAEEASFPLRARRVGEELEAVRKGFVESSRKAGTIRDVAEKLGLGQEIVAATAAVRDVTHLRGQLHQRLVRFREEIAGQRKRNEKIRKLKNRFSQRNRKGRRVDGHV
;
A
#
# COMPACT_ATOMS: atom_id res chain seq x y z
N MET A 1 -18.95 -0.27 51.85
CA MET A 1 -17.54 -0.72 51.87
C MET A 1 -17.55 -2.17 51.41
N THR A 2 -17.62 -2.36 50.09
CA THR A 2 -16.52 -2.67 49.14
C THR A 2 -16.18 -4.15 49.13
N GLU A 3 -16.66 -4.88 48.11
CA GLU A 3 -15.95 -6.02 47.51
C GLU A 3 -16.57 -6.41 46.16
N ILE A 4 -16.46 -5.51 45.18
CA ILE A 4 -16.28 -5.92 43.78
C ILE A 4 -14.78 -5.78 43.57
N SER A 5 -14.04 -6.87 43.35
CA SER A 5 -12.77 -6.86 42.59
C SER A 5 -12.01 -8.19 42.73
N ARG A 6 -12.46 -9.23 42.02
CA ARG A 6 -11.58 -10.34 41.57
C ARG A 6 -11.90 -10.85 40.16
N ASN A 7 -13.07 -10.53 39.60
CA ASN A 7 -13.47 -10.98 38.26
C ASN A 7 -13.02 -10.06 37.10
N ASP A 8 -12.50 -8.86 37.36
CA ASP A 8 -12.13 -7.90 36.30
C ASP A 8 -10.70 -8.08 35.75
N GLN A 9 -9.86 -8.89 36.39
CA GLN A 9 -8.45 -9.05 36.00
C GLN A 9 -8.22 -9.74 34.64
N PRO A 10 -8.96 -10.81 34.27
CA PRO A 10 -8.79 -11.46 32.97
C PRO A 10 -9.28 -10.59 31.82
N GLU A 11 -10.43 -9.94 31.99
CA GLU A 11 -11.05 -9.10 30.97
C GLU A 11 -10.25 -7.82 30.71
N GLN A 12 -9.72 -7.17 31.75
CA GLN A 12 -8.81 -6.04 31.58
C GLN A 12 -7.51 -6.44 30.86
N LYS A 13 -6.97 -7.63 31.13
CA LYS A 13 -5.79 -8.15 30.43
C LYS A 13 -6.09 -8.35 28.94
N TRP A 14 -7.23 -8.93 28.60
CA TRP A 14 -7.64 -9.13 27.21
C TRP A 14 -7.92 -7.79 26.52
N ARG A 15 -8.64 -6.89 27.18
CA ARG A 15 -8.88 -5.52 26.71
C ARG A 15 -7.57 -4.82 26.35
N ARG A 16 -6.57 -4.84 27.24
CA ARG A 16 -5.26 -4.24 26.98
C ARG A 16 -4.56 -4.85 25.77
N LYS A 17 -4.46 -6.18 25.70
CA LYS A 17 -3.78 -6.88 24.59
C LYS A 17 -4.48 -6.64 23.25
N PHE A 18 -5.81 -6.64 23.26
CA PHE A 18 -6.62 -6.45 22.06
C PHE A 18 -6.53 -5.00 21.55
N ALA A 19 -6.60 -4.02 22.46
CA ALA A 19 -6.38 -2.61 22.14
C ALA A 19 -4.98 -2.36 21.56
N GLU A 20 -3.96 -2.99 22.15
CA GLU A 20 -2.58 -2.93 21.64
C GLU A 20 -2.48 -3.50 20.21
N GLY A 21 -3.10 -4.64 19.95
CA GLY A 21 -3.14 -5.23 18.61
C GLY A 21 -3.85 -4.33 17.59
N LEU A 22 -5.02 -3.75 17.94
CA LEU A 22 -5.74 -2.81 17.09
C LEU A 22 -4.91 -1.53 16.81
N ASN A 23 -4.24 -0.99 17.82
CA ASN A 23 -3.39 0.19 17.67
C ASN A 23 -2.15 -0.10 16.82
N ARG A 24 -1.53 -1.27 16.97
CA ARG A 24 -0.41 -1.68 16.10
C ARG A 24 -0.85 -1.89 14.66
N LEU A 25 -2.03 -2.46 14.45
CA LEU A 25 -2.62 -2.60 13.11
C LEU A 25 -2.83 -1.22 12.50
N ARG A 26 -3.52 -0.32 13.21
CA ARG A 26 -3.72 1.06 12.79
C ARG A 26 -2.39 1.74 12.44
N ALA A 27 -1.41 1.70 13.34
CA ALA A 27 -0.11 2.35 13.13
C ALA A 27 0.61 1.83 11.88
N THR A 28 0.52 0.52 11.61
CA THR A 28 1.11 -0.10 10.40
C THR A 28 0.48 0.46 9.13
N TYR A 29 -0.85 0.63 9.11
CA TYR A 29 -1.56 1.20 7.96
C TYR A 29 -1.36 2.72 7.86
N ASP A 30 -1.34 3.46 8.97
CA ASP A 30 -1.10 4.91 8.99
C ASP A 30 0.33 5.24 8.49
N GLU A 31 1.35 4.47 8.88
CA GLU A 31 2.73 4.60 8.37
C GLU A 31 2.76 4.46 6.84
N TYR A 32 2.12 3.41 6.33
CA TYR A 32 2.09 3.14 4.90
C TYR A 32 1.26 4.20 4.15
N ALA A 33 0.13 4.66 4.71
CA ALA A 33 -0.64 5.76 4.15
C ALA A 33 0.21 7.04 4.02
N GLY A 34 1.03 7.35 5.03
CA GLY A 34 1.97 8.47 4.99
C GLY A 34 2.97 8.36 3.83
N LYS A 35 3.55 7.17 3.64
CA LYS A 35 4.45 6.88 2.50
C LYS A 35 3.75 7.07 1.16
N VAL A 36 2.54 6.52 1.01
CA VAL A 36 1.77 6.66 -0.25
C VAL A 36 1.44 8.11 -0.56
N ARG A 37 1.09 8.93 0.45
CA ARG A 37 0.87 10.38 0.24
C ARG A 37 2.14 11.07 -0.24
N GLY A 38 3.29 10.81 0.40
CA GLY A 38 4.57 11.36 -0.04
C GLY A 38 4.92 10.98 -1.47
N TRP A 39 4.69 9.71 -1.85
CA TRP A 39 4.89 9.27 -3.23
C TRP A 39 3.95 9.97 -4.21
N LEU A 40 2.67 10.18 -3.86
CA LEU A 40 1.73 10.89 -4.71
C LEU A 40 2.13 12.36 -4.94
N GLU A 41 2.83 12.97 -3.98
CA GLU A 41 3.36 14.33 -4.12
C GLU A 41 4.62 14.34 -5.00
N GLU A 42 5.58 13.45 -4.75
CA GLU A 42 6.83 13.37 -5.51
C GLU A 42 6.68 12.77 -6.92
N PHE A 43 5.56 12.10 -7.21
CA PHE A 43 5.39 11.34 -8.45
C PHE A 43 5.57 12.19 -9.71
N GLU A 44 5.14 13.44 -9.67
CA GLU A 44 5.20 14.35 -10.82
C GLU A 44 6.64 14.82 -11.11
N GLU A 45 7.48 14.92 -10.07
CA GLU A 45 8.85 15.40 -10.19
C GLU A 45 9.83 14.27 -10.52
N ASN A 46 9.69 13.12 -9.84
CA ASN A 46 10.66 12.02 -9.91
C ASN A 46 9.97 10.64 -10.03
N PRO A 47 9.22 10.38 -11.12
CA PRO A 47 8.39 9.18 -11.23
C PRO A 47 9.18 7.86 -11.22
N GLU A 48 10.40 7.82 -11.76
CA GLU A 48 11.23 6.61 -11.75
C GLU A 48 11.72 6.25 -10.35
N THR A 49 12.16 7.23 -9.57
CA THR A 49 12.57 7.05 -8.17
C THR A 49 11.40 6.57 -7.32
N VAL A 50 10.25 7.23 -7.47
CA VAL A 50 9.03 6.88 -6.75
C VAL A 50 8.56 5.46 -7.10
N MET A 51 8.63 5.06 -8.37
CA MET A 51 8.32 3.68 -8.77
C MET A 51 9.19 2.64 -8.07
N ASN A 52 10.50 2.87 -7.96
CA ASN A 52 11.41 1.95 -7.27
C ASN A 52 11.08 1.86 -5.76
N MET A 53 10.74 2.99 -5.13
CA MET A 53 10.31 3.01 -3.73
C MET A 53 9.00 2.24 -3.51
N ILE A 54 8.03 2.42 -4.41
CA ILE A 54 6.74 1.72 -4.36
C ILE A 54 6.95 0.22 -4.48
N GLU A 55 7.78 -0.24 -5.42
CA GLU A 55 8.02 -1.67 -5.63
C GLU A 55 8.64 -2.33 -4.39
N ALA A 56 9.63 -1.69 -3.77
CA ALA A 56 10.26 -2.17 -2.54
C ALA A 56 9.27 -2.23 -1.37
N GLU A 57 8.43 -1.21 -1.21
CA GLU A 57 7.47 -1.16 -0.11
C GLU A 57 6.26 -2.07 -0.34
N GLU A 58 5.75 -2.22 -1.58
CA GLU A 58 4.67 -3.14 -1.94
C GLU A 58 5.06 -4.62 -1.72
N ALA A 59 6.35 -4.96 -1.81
CA ALA A 59 6.84 -6.28 -1.45
C ALA A 59 6.82 -6.55 0.06
N SER A 60 7.04 -5.51 0.89
CA SER A 60 7.24 -5.66 2.34
C SER A 60 6.01 -5.35 3.18
N PHE A 61 5.20 -4.36 2.81
CA PHE A 61 4.04 -3.89 3.57
C PHE A 61 2.98 -4.99 3.79
N PRO A 62 2.56 -5.78 2.77
CA PRO A 62 1.59 -6.85 2.97
C PRO A 62 2.05 -7.88 3.99
N LEU A 63 3.36 -8.17 4.05
CA LEU A 63 3.93 -9.10 5.03
C LEU A 63 3.86 -8.53 6.45
N ARG A 64 4.21 -7.24 6.62
CA ARG A 64 4.10 -6.55 7.92
C ARG A 64 2.66 -6.47 8.40
N ALA A 65 1.73 -6.05 7.53
CA ALA A 65 0.31 -5.96 7.83
C ALA A 65 -0.30 -7.33 8.18
N ARG A 66 0.05 -8.38 7.41
CA ARG A 66 -0.39 -9.75 7.68
C ARG A 66 0.10 -10.24 9.05
N ARG A 67 1.37 -10.04 9.38
CA ARG A 67 1.92 -10.45 10.68
C ARG A 67 1.16 -9.80 11.84
N VAL A 68 0.90 -8.49 11.77
CA VAL A 68 0.14 -7.80 12.82
C VAL A 68 -1.31 -8.29 12.88
N GLY A 69 -1.93 -8.58 11.73
CA GLY A 69 -3.26 -9.19 11.67
C GLY A 69 -3.32 -10.58 12.30
N GLU A 70 -2.32 -11.43 12.05
CA GLU A 70 -2.18 -12.76 12.65
C GLU A 70 -1.96 -12.69 14.17
N GLU A 71 -1.15 -11.73 14.64
CA GLU A 71 -0.95 -11.46 16.07
C GLU A 71 -2.27 -11.03 16.75
N LEU A 72 -3.04 -10.13 16.14
CA LEU A 72 -4.36 -9.72 16.64
C LEU A 72 -5.36 -10.89 16.64
N GLU A 73 -5.34 -11.71 15.60
CA GLU A 73 -6.19 -12.90 15.47
C GLU A 73 -5.84 -13.96 16.54
N ALA A 74 -4.56 -14.11 16.89
CA ALA A 74 -4.15 -14.97 18.00
C ALA A 74 -4.69 -14.46 19.35
N VAL A 75 -4.67 -13.14 19.59
CA VAL A 75 -5.28 -12.55 20.79
C VAL A 75 -6.80 -12.78 20.80
N ARG A 76 -7.48 -12.65 19.65
CA ARG A 76 -8.91 -12.96 19.49
C ARG A 76 -9.21 -14.41 19.90
N LYS A 77 -8.47 -15.37 19.34
CA LYS A 77 -8.64 -16.81 19.66
C LYS A 77 -8.46 -17.08 21.14
N GLY A 78 -7.42 -16.53 21.77
CA GLY A 78 -7.20 -16.66 23.21
C GLY A 78 -8.35 -16.11 24.06
N PHE A 79 -8.92 -14.95 23.68
CA PHE A 79 -10.11 -14.42 24.35
C PHE A 79 -11.33 -15.34 24.17
N VAL A 80 -11.60 -15.82 22.96
CA VAL A 80 -12.72 -16.71 22.64
C VAL A 80 -12.64 -18.02 23.43
N GLU A 81 -11.46 -18.64 23.48
CA GLU A 81 -11.21 -19.85 24.27
C GLU A 81 -11.44 -19.61 25.77
N SER A 82 -10.97 -18.48 26.30
CA SER A 82 -11.15 -18.14 27.72
C SER A 82 -12.59 -17.76 28.09
N SER A 83 -13.39 -17.27 27.13
CA SER A 83 -14.74 -16.77 27.36
C SER A 83 -15.84 -17.72 26.90
N ARG A 84 -15.50 -18.84 26.23
CA ARG A 84 -16.42 -19.78 25.55
C ARG A 84 -17.40 -19.10 24.59
N LYS A 85 -17.05 -17.92 24.07
CA LYS A 85 -17.90 -17.12 23.19
C LYS A 85 -17.24 -17.01 21.82
N ALA A 86 -17.91 -17.48 20.78
CA ALA A 86 -17.48 -17.19 19.40
C ALA A 86 -17.64 -15.69 19.07
N GLY A 87 -16.85 -15.22 18.11
CA GLY A 87 -16.93 -13.85 17.60
C GLY A 87 -15.77 -13.50 16.68
N THR A 88 -16.07 -12.65 15.70
CA THR A 88 -15.10 -11.95 14.85
C THR A 88 -14.27 -10.94 15.65
N ILE A 89 -13.24 -10.34 15.04
CA ILE A 89 -12.46 -9.25 15.66
C ILE A 89 -13.38 -8.11 16.11
N ARG A 90 -14.42 -7.81 15.32
CA ARG A 90 -15.41 -6.78 15.64
C ARG A 90 -16.25 -7.13 16.86
N ASP A 91 -16.76 -8.35 16.91
CA ASP A 91 -17.57 -8.81 18.04
C ASP A 91 -16.77 -8.77 19.35
N VAL A 92 -15.47 -9.11 19.29
CA VAL A 92 -14.57 -9.05 20.45
C VAL A 92 -14.28 -7.60 20.85
N ALA A 93 -14.04 -6.70 19.89
CA ALA A 93 -13.82 -5.29 20.16
C ALA A 93 -15.03 -4.65 20.85
N GLU A 94 -16.24 -4.89 20.35
CA GLU A 94 -17.48 -4.36 20.92
C GLU A 94 -17.70 -4.86 22.35
N LYS A 95 -17.47 -6.16 22.60
CA LYS A 95 -17.56 -6.74 23.95
C LYS A 95 -16.56 -6.13 24.94
N LEU A 96 -15.34 -5.84 24.49
CA LEU A 96 -14.29 -5.24 25.33
C LEU A 96 -14.38 -3.71 25.44
N GLY A 97 -15.42 -3.09 24.87
CA GLY A 97 -15.59 -1.64 24.87
C GLY A 97 -14.52 -0.90 24.05
N LEU A 98 -13.99 -1.54 23.00
CA LEU A 98 -12.93 -1.03 22.11
C LEU A 98 -13.48 -0.56 20.75
N GLY A 99 -14.70 0.00 20.76
CA GLY A 99 -15.40 0.44 19.56
C GLY A 99 -14.65 1.55 18.79
N GLN A 100 -13.99 2.46 19.52
CA GLN A 100 -13.24 3.55 18.87
C GLN A 100 -11.97 3.02 18.21
N GLU A 101 -11.26 2.10 18.86
CA GLU A 101 -10.01 1.52 18.37
C GLU A 101 -10.24 0.71 17.10
N ILE A 102 -11.31 -0.09 17.03
CA ILE A 102 -11.63 -0.84 15.82
C ILE A 102 -12.07 0.07 14.67
N VAL A 103 -12.84 1.13 14.96
CA VAL A 103 -13.22 2.13 13.96
C VAL A 103 -11.98 2.82 13.40
N ALA A 104 -11.04 3.21 14.27
CA ALA A 104 -9.79 3.85 13.87
C ALA A 104 -8.90 2.92 13.03
N ALA A 105 -8.73 1.66 13.44
CA ALA A 105 -7.97 0.67 12.66
C ALA A 105 -8.63 0.41 11.29
N THR A 106 -9.96 0.30 11.25
CA THR A 106 -10.72 0.12 10.00
C THR A 106 -10.59 1.33 9.08
N ALA A 107 -10.62 2.54 9.63
CA ALA A 107 -10.42 3.78 8.88
C ALA A 107 -9.02 3.81 8.24
N ALA A 108 -7.97 3.47 8.99
CA ALA A 108 -6.61 3.41 8.45
C ALA A 108 -6.48 2.42 7.26
N VAL A 109 -7.14 1.26 7.33
CA VAL A 109 -7.17 0.30 6.22
C VAL A 109 -7.87 0.87 4.98
N ARG A 110 -8.99 1.57 5.17
CA ARG A 110 -9.73 2.22 4.08
C ARG A 110 -8.92 3.34 3.43
N ASP A 111 -8.25 4.15 4.23
CA ASP A 111 -7.37 5.22 3.76
C ASP A 111 -6.26 4.66 2.86
N VAL A 112 -5.58 3.60 3.30
CA VAL A 112 -4.56 2.94 2.46
C VAL A 112 -5.15 2.39 1.17
N THR A 113 -6.33 1.77 1.21
CA THR A 113 -6.98 1.23 0.01
C THR A 113 -7.31 2.34 -0.99
N HIS A 114 -7.83 3.47 -0.49
CA HIS A 114 -8.12 4.64 -1.31
C HIS A 114 -6.84 5.21 -1.94
N LEU A 115 -5.80 5.45 -1.14
CA LEU A 115 -4.53 6.01 -1.58
C LEU A 115 -3.81 5.10 -2.59
N ARG A 116 -3.78 3.77 -2.35
CA ARG A 116 -3.24 2.81 -3.32
C ARG A 116 -3.99 2.83 -4.64
N GLY A 117 -5.31 2.99 -4.61
CA GLY A 117 -6.12 3.16 -5.81
C GLY A 117 -5.72 4.39 -6.63
N GLN A 118 -5.52 5.54 -5.98
CA GLN A 118 -5.04 6.76 -6.64
C GLN A 118 -3.63 6.57 -7.23
N LEU A 119 -2.73 5.96 -6.46
CA LEU A 119 -1.36 5.71 -6.88
C LEU A 119 -1.32 4.79 -8.11
N HIS A 120 -2.12 3.72 -8.10
CA HIS A 120 -2.22 2.81 -9.23
C HIS A 120 -2.69 3.52 -10.50
N GLN A 121 -3.67 4.41 -10.39
CA GLN A 121 -4.13 5.21 -11.53
C GLN A 121 -3.03 6.09 -12.12
N ARG A 122 -2.20 6.72 -11.27
CA ARG A 122 -1.06 7.52 -11.74
C ARG A 122 0.01 6.67 -12.42
N LEU A 123 0.35 5.53 -11.83
CA LEU A 123 1.31 4.58 -12.40
C LEU A 123 0.86 4.09 -13.79
N VAL A 124 -0.42 3.79 -13.96
CA VAL A 124 -0.98 3.37 -15.25
C VAL A 124 -0.83 4.49 -16.28
N ARG A 125 -1.24 5.72 -15.96
CA ARG A 125 -1.11 6.87 -16.89
C ARG A 125 0.35 7.11 -17.30
N PHE A 126 1.27 7.08 -16.34
CA PHE A 126 2.70 7.26 -16.61
C PHE A 126 3.25 6.18 -17.55
N ARG A 127 2.86 4.92 -17.34
CA ARG A 127 3.24 3.81 -18.24
C ARG A 127 2.69 3.99 -19.66
N GLU A 128 1.45 4.48 -19.78
CA GLU A 128 0.85 4.79 -21.08
C GLU A 128 1.59 5.94 -21.79
N GLU A 129 2.01 6.96 -21.06
CA GLU A 129 2.80 8.08 -21.59
C GLU A 129 4.16 7.59 -22.12
N ILE A 130 4.89 6.78 -21.35
CA ILE A 130 6.15 6.16 -21.79
C ILE A 130 5.92 5.33 -23.05
N ALA A 131 4.88 4.50 -23.08
CA ALA A 131 4.57 3.68 -24.24
C ALA A 131 4.25 4.54 -25.48
N GLY A 132 3.52 5.64 -25.28
CA GLY A 132 3.21 6.63 -26.32
C GLY A 132 4.48 7.30 -26.86
N GLN A 133 5.37 7.74 -25.98
CA GLN A 133 6.66 8.34 -26.36
C GLN A 133 7.54 7.35 -27.13
N ARG A 134 7.65 6.09 -26.67
CA ARG A 134 8.40 5.03 -27.37
C ARG A 134 7.89 4.81 -28.80
N LYS A 135 6.56 4.75 -28.99
CA LYS A 135 5.95 4.64 -30.32
C LYS A 135 6.27 5.84 -31.22
N ARG A 136 6.25 7.07 -30.69
CA ARG A 136 6.63 8.29 -31.44
C ARG A 136 8.11 8.25 -31.83
N ASN A 137 9.00 7.92 -30.90
CA ASN A 137 10.44 7.80 -31.14
C ASN A 137 10.76 6.74 -32.20
N GLU A 138 10.06 5.61 -32.18
CA GLU A 138 10.22 4.57 -33.19
C GLU A 138 9.79 5.04 -34.59
N LYS A 139 8.66 5.78 -34.69
CA LYS A 139 8.22 6.39 -35.96
C LYS A 139 9.25 7.37 -36.50
N ILE A 140 9.79 8.25 -35.65
CA ILE A 140 10.83 9.22 -36.03
C ILE A 140 12.08 8.48 -36.51
N ARG A 141 12.52 7.43 -35.80
CA ARG A 141 13.67 6.59 -36.20
C ARG A 141 13.44 5.95 -37.56
N LYS A 142 12.26 5.36 -37.79
CA LYS A 142 11.89 4.76 -39.09
C LYS A 142 11.90 5.79 -40.21
N LEU A 143 11.38 7.00 -39.97
CA LEU A 143 11.40 8.10 -40.94
C LEU A 143 12.84 8.54 -41.25
N LYS A 144 13.66 8.82 -40.24
CA LYS A 144 15.08 9.19 -40.41
C LYS A 144 15.84 8.14 -41.22
N ASN A 145 15.64 6.85 -40.92
CA ASN A 145 16.29 5.77 -41.65
C ASN A 145 15.87 5.74 -43.12
N ARG A 146 14.58 5.89 -43.43
CA ARG A 146 14.08 5.96 -44.81
C ARG A 146 14.65 7.17 -45.56
N PHE A 147 14.70 8.35 -44.93
CA PHE A 147 15.30 9.54 -45.53
C PHE A 147 16.81 9.39 -45.74
N SER A 148 17.56 8.80 -44.80
CA SER A 148 18.99 8.53 -44.97
C SER A 148 19.26 7.56 -46.13
N GLN A 149 18.40 6.54 -46.31
CA GLN A 149 18.50 5.59 -47.42
C GLN A 149 18.19 6.25 -48.77
N ARG A 150 17.19 7.13 -48.83
CA ARG A 150 16.87 7.91 -50.05
C ARG A 150 17.99 8.88 -50.40
N ASN A 151 18.56 9.58 -49.41
CA ASN A 151 19.69 10.49 -49.63
C ASN A 151 20.95 9.73 -50.09
N ARG A 152 21.17 8.48 -49.64
CA ARG A 152 22.30 7.66 -50.09
C ARG A 152 22.15 7.15 -51.54
N LYS A 153 20.93 6.90 -52.02
CA LYS A 153 20.65 6.49 -53.41
C LYS A 153 20.57 7.66 -54.40
N GLY A 154 20.21 8.85 -53.93
CA GLY A 154 20.15 10.07 -54.74
C GLY A 154 21.47 10.85 -54.81
N ARG A 155 22.42 10.60 -53.89
CA ARG A 155 23.78 11.11 -53.99
C ARG A 155 24.50 10.32 -55.09
N ARG A 156 24.57 10.88 -56.30
CA ARG A 156 25.68 10.54 -57.20
C ARG A 156 26.95 10.83 -56.41
N VAL A 157 27.81 9.83 -56.25
CA VAL A 157 29.14 9.99 -55.69
C VAL A 157 29.93 10.76 -56.75
N ASP A 158 29.70 12.06 -56.85
CA ASP A 158 30.55 12.95 -57.62
C ASP A 158 31.77 13.27 -56.74
N GLY A 159 32.93 12.79 -57.18
CA GLY A 159 34.24 13.28 -56.73
C GLY A 159 35.01 12.36 -55.79
N HIS A 160 35.78 11.44 -56.38
CA HIS A 160 37.25 11.54 -56.50
C HIS A 160 37.70 10.41 -57.46
N VAL A 161 38.21 10.74 -58.65
CA VAL A 161 39.63 11.04 -58.98
C VAL A 161 40.55 9.90 -58.58
#